data_AF-A0A4Y7ID78-F1
#
_entry.id   AF-A0A4Y7ID78-F1
#
_cell.length_a   1.000
_cell.length_b   1.000
_cell.length_c   1.000
_cell.angle_alpha   90.00
_cell.angle_beta   90.00
_cell.angle_gamma   90.00
#
_symmetry.space_group_name_H-M   'P 1'
#
loop_
_entity.id
_entity.type
_entity.pdbx_description
1 polymer ?
#
loop_
_entity_poly.entity_id
_entity_poly.type
_entity_poly.pdbx_seq_one_letter_code
_entity_poly.pdbx_strand_id
1 'polypeptide(L)'
;MNVEEEVERLKEEIKRLGKVQPDGSYKVTFGVMFHDDRCANIFEALVGTLRAAKKRKLLTYDGELLLQGVHDNVEIVLKPSPPATEAAASVA
;
A
#
# COMPACT_ATOMS: atom_id res chain seq x y z
N MET A 1 9.17 14.89 3.70
CA MET A 1 8.41 13.67 3.38
C MET A 1 7.06 14.10 2.83
N ASN A 2 6.75 13.84 1.56
CA ASN A 2 5.47 14.19 0.98
C ASN A 2 4.55 12.97 1.07
N VAL A 3 3.47 13.07 1.85
CA VAL A 3 2.54 11.95 2.10
C VAL A 3 2.00 11.35 0.79
N GLU A 4 1.90 12.17 -0.26
CA GLU A 4 1.44 11.74 -1.58
C GLU A 4 2.41 10.77 -2.26
N GLU A 5 3.70 11.09 -2.28
CA GLU A 5 4.75 10.20 -2.80
C GLU A 5 4.79 8.89 -2.02
N GLU A 6 4.71 8.94 -0.69
CA GLU A 6 4.67 7.73 0.13
C GLU A 6 3.47 6.84 -0.21
N VAL A 7 2.30 7.45 -0.44
CA VAL A 7 1.10 6.72 -0.85
C VAL A 7 1.28 6.08 -2.22
N GLU A 8 2.01 6.70 -3.15
CA GLU A 8 2.34 6.08 -4.45
C GLU A 8 3.29 4.89 -4.29
N ARG A 9 4.38 5.06 -3.55
CA ARG A 9 5.32 3.97 -3.26
C ARG A 9 4.65 2.82 -2.52
N LEU A 10 3.69 3.11 -1.64
CA LEU A 10 2.89 2.10 -0.95
C LEU A 10 2.10 1.24 -1.94
N LYS A 11 1.52 1.84 -2.99
CA LYS A 11 0.82 1.07 -4.03
C LYS A 11 1.77 0.13 -4.75
N GLU A 12 2.98 0.58 -5.06
CA GLU A 12 3.99 -0.26 -5.72
C GLU A 12 4.39 -1.45 -4.84
N GLU A 13 4.64 -1.20 -3.56
CA GLU A 13 5.00 -2.28 -2.63
C GLU A 13 3.83 -3.25 -2.39
N ILE A 14 2.58 -2.76 -2.33
CA ILE A 14 1.40 -3.64 -2.29
C ILE A 14 1.31 -4.50 -3.56
N LYS A 15 1.63 -3.96 -4.74
CA LYS A 15 1.66 -4.74 -5.99
C LYS A 15 2.80 -5.75 -6.03
N ARG A 16 3.95 -5.40 -5.46
CA ARG A 16 5.15 -6.24 -5.40
C ARG A 16 4.98 -7.42 -4.44
N LEU A 17 4.44 -7.15 -3.26
CA LEU A 17 4.28 -8.13 -2.16
C LEU A 17 2.93 -8.84 -2.20
N GLY A 18 1.90 -8.15 -2.67
CA GLY A 18 0.55 -8.66 -2.75
C GLY A 18 0.29 -9.51 -3.98
N LYS A 19 -0.91 -10.09 -3.99
CA LYS A 19 -1.43 -10.86 -5.11
C LYS A 19 -2.51 -10.06 -5.81
N VAL A 20 -2.48 -10.09 -7.14
CA VAL A 20 -3.58 -9.55 -7.95
C VAL A 20 -4.81 -10.44 -7.77
N GLN A 21 -5.94 -9.80 -7.58
CA GLN A 21 -7.23 -10.44 -7.38
C GLN A 21 -8.02 -10.45 -8.71
N PRO A 22 -9.00 -11.34 -8.88
CA PRO A 22 -9.79 -11.43 -10.10
C PRO A 22 -10.60 -10.15 -10.42
N ASP A 23 -10.84 -9.29 -9.45
CA ASP A 23 -11.48 -7.97 -9.62
C ASP A 23 -10.49 -6.86 -10.03
N GLY A 24 -9.19 -7.16 -10.13
CA GLY A 24 -8.14 -6.19 -10.44
C GLY A 24 -7.59 -5.43 -9.23
N SER A 25 -8.11 -5.67 -8.02
CA SER A 25 -7.48 -5.22 -6.77
C SER A 25 -6.20 -5.99 -6.47
N TYR A 26 -5.39 -5.45 -5.56
CA TYR A 26 -4.23 -6.16 -5.01
C TYR A 26 -4.46 -6.42 -3.54
N LYS A 27 -4.13 -7.61 -3.08
CA LYS A 27 -4.31 -8.04 -1.69
C LYS A 27 -2.98 -8.48 -1.10
N VAL A 28 -2.62 -7.91 0.05
CA VAL A 28 -1.42 -8.24 0.82
C VAL A 28 -1.77 -8.23 2.31
N THR A 29 -1.10 -9.03 3.13
CA THR A 29 -1.31 -8.99 4.58
C THR A 29 -0.41 -7.93 5.23
N PHE A 30 -0.91 -7.27 6.28
CA PHE A 30 -0.16 -6.27 7.01
C PHE A 30 1.16 -6.83 7.55
N GLY A 31 1.15 -8.06 8.04
CA GLY A 31 2.35 -8.73 8.54
C GLY A 31 3.44 -8.84 7.49
N VAL A 32 3.09 -9.16 6.24
CA VAL A 32 4.07 -9.22 5.14
C VAL A 32 4.65 -7.84 4.83
N MET A 33 3.82 -6.80 4.79
CA MET A 33 4.32 -5.43 4.56
C MET A 33 5.18 -4.94 5.72
N PHE A 34 4.84 -5.30 6.95
CA PHE A 34 5.57 -4.86 8.14
C PHE A 34 6.89 -5.61 8.31
N HIS A 35 6.93 -6.91 8.02
CA HIS A 35 8.14 -7.72 8.05
C HIS A 35 9.04 -7.54 6.83
N ASP A 36 8.61 -6.80 5.81
CA ASP A 36 9.41 -6.52 4.63
C ASP A 36 10.44 -5.41 4.92
N ASP A 37 11.72 -5.75 4.74
CA ASP A 37 12.83 -4.84 4.97
C ASP A 37 12.73 -3.55 4.13
N ARG A 38 12.22 -3.61 2.89
CA ARG A 38 12.08 -2.37 2.09
C ARG A 38 11.04 -1.45 2.70
N CYS A 39 9.87 -1.98 3.03
CA CYS A 39 8.81 -1.20 3.67
C CYS A 39 9.32 -0.54 4.97
N ALA A 40 10.04 -1.28 5.81
CA ALA A 40 10.61 -0.75 7.05
C ALA A 40 11.70 0.33 6.83
N ASN A 41 12.45 0.25 5.73
CA ASN A 41 13.49 1.22 5.40
C ASN A 41 12.97 2.47 4.66
N ILE A 42 11.91 2.34 3.86
CA ILE A 42 11.38 3.46 3.05
C ILE A 42 10.24 4.22 3.72
N PHE A 43 9.46 3.56 4.57
CA PHE A 43 8.35 4.19 5.29
C PHE A 43 8.76 4.45 6.73
N GLU A 44 8.91 5.73 7.06
CA GLU A 44 9.13 6.16 8.45
C GLU A 44 7.94 5.76 9.35
N ALA A 45 6.73 5.79 8.79
CA ALA A 45 5.51 5.38 9.46
C ALA A 45 4.53 4.66 8.51
N LEU A 46 4.76 3.37 8.23
CA LEU A 46 3.90 2.55 7.36
C LEU A 46 2.40 2.66 7.74
N VAL A 47 2.09 2.60 9.05
CA VAL A 47 0.71 2.70 9.56
C VAL A 47 0.10 4.07 9.27
N GLY A 48 0.90 5.14 9.32
CA GLY A 48 0.47 6.50 8.98
C GLY A 48 0.11 6.63 7.50
N THR A 49 0.95 6.09 6.62
CA THR A 49 0.76 6.09 5.17
C THR A 49 -0.45 5.24 4.76
N LEU A 50 -0.63 4.06 5.38
CA LEU A 50 -1.82 3.22 5.22
C LEU A 50 -3.10 3.96 5.62
N ARG A 51 -3.08 4.67 6.74
CA ARG A 51 -4.22 5.47 7.22
C ARG A 51 -4.55 6.61 6.26
N ALA A 52 -3.55 7.31 5.74
CA ALA A 52 -3.72 8.37 4.74
C ALA A 52 -4.33 7.82 3.44
N ALA A 53 -3.82 6.69 2.95
CA ALA A 53 -4.34 6.02 1.75
C ALA A 53 -5.78 5.51 1.94
N LYS A 54 -6.12 4.97 3.12
CA LYS A 54 -7.49 4.57 3.48
C LYS A 54 -8.44 5.76 3.53
N LYS A 55 -8.03 6.89 4.11
CA LYS A 55 -8.82 8.13 4.13
C LYS A 55 -9.10 8.67 2.72
N ARG A 56 -8.16 8.46 1.79
CA ARG A 56 -8.30 8.76 0.35
C ARG A 56 -9.07 7.69 -0.44
N LYS A 57 -9.57 6.63 0.22
CA LYS A 57 -10.30 5.51 -0.39
C LYS A 57 -9.51 4.72 -1.44
N LEU A 58 -8.17 4.80 -1.41
CA LEU A 58 -7.28 4.08 -2.33
C LEU A 58 -7.14 2.61 -1.95
N LEU A 59 -7.16 2.32 -0.65
CA LEU A 59 -7.08 0.97 -0.10
C LEU A 59 -8.07 0.81 1.06
N THR A 60 -8.30 -0.44 1.44
CA THR A 60 -9.21 -0.83 2.50
C THR A 60 -8.59 -1.98 3.29
N TYR A 61 -8.80 -1.94 4.60
CA TYR A 61 -8.37 -2.97 5.54
C TYR A 61 -9.27 -2.95 6.77
N ASP A 62 -9.33 -4.10 7.45
CA ASP A 62 -10.11 -4.26 8.66
C ASP A 62 -9.37 -3.69 9.87
N GLY A 63 -10.09 -2.97 10.73
CA GLY A 63 -9.52 -2.25 11.87
C GLY A 63 -9.16 -0.78 11.59
N GLU A 64 -9.09 0.00 12.67
CA GLU A 64 -8.81 1.45 12.63
C GLU A 64 -7.32 1.75 12.82
N LEU A 65 -6.62 0.90 13.58
CA LEU A 65 -5.20 0.92 13.87
C LEU A 65 -4.62 -0.48 13.65
N LEU A 66 -3.44 -0.55 13.05
CA LEU A 66 -2.72 -1.80 12.83
C LEU A 66 -1.52 -1.83 13.78
N LEU A 67 -1.52 -2.84 14.65
CA LEU A 67 -0.45 -3.11 15.62
C LEU A 67 0.27 -4.38 15.20
N GLN A 68 1.60 -4.33 15.25
CA GLN A 68 2.46 -5.49 15.02
C GLN A 68 2.10 -6.65 15.97
N GLY A 69 2.16 -7.88 15.48
CA GLY A 69 1.82 -9.11 16.17
C GLY A 69 0.33 -9.41 16.14
N VAL A 70 -0.51 -8.41 16.45
CA VAL A 70 -1.97 -8.60 16.51
C VAL A 70 -2.61 -8.57 15.12
N HIS A 71 -2.17 -7.65 14.27
CA HIS A 71 -2.81 -7.40 12.98
C HIS A 71 -2.03 -8.00 11.79
N ASP A 72 -1.06 -8.88 12.04
CA ASP A 72 -0.26 -9.49 10.97
C ASP A 72 -1.10 -10.18 9.89
N ASN A 73 -2.24 -10.76 10.28
CA ASN A 73 -3.16 -11.44 9.38
C ASN A 73 -4.20 -10.51 8.73
N VAL A 74 -4.19 -9.21 9.03
CA VAL A 74 -5.13 -8.26 8.40
C VAL A 74 -4.79 -8.10 6.94
N GLU A 75 -5.81 -8.27 6.09
CA GLU A 75 -5.67 -8.10 4.65
C GLU A 75 -5.81 -6.63 4.26
N ILE A 76 -4.74 -6.07 3.70
CA ILE A 76 -4.74 -4.79 3.01
C ILE A 76 -5.14 -5.04 1.55
N VAL A 77 -6.29 -4.50 1.17
CA VAL A 77 -6.82 -4.57 -0.20
C VAL A 77 -6.67 -3.19 -0.85
N LEU A 78 -5.73 -3.09 -1.77
CA LEU A 78 -5.56 -1.94 -2.63
C LEU A 78 -6.61 -1.99 -3.74
N LYS A 79 -7.44 -0.94 -3.85
CA LYS A 79 -8.43 -0.87 -4.91
C LYS A 79 -7.75 -0.79 -6.28
N PRO A 80 -8.40 -1.30 -7.34
CA PRO A 80 -7.96 -1.04 -8.70
C PRO A 80 -8.00 0.48 -8.94
N SER A 81 -6.85 1.13 -8.79
CA SER A 81 -6.67 2.47 -9.31
C SER A 81 -6.61 2.34 -10.83
N PRO A 82 -7.23 3.24 -11.61
CA PRO A 82 -6.81 3.39 -13.00
C PRO A 82 -5.28 3.55 -12.98
N PRO A 83 -4.57 2.91 -13.92
CA PRO A 83 -3.12 2.97 -13.98
C PRO A 83 -2.74 4.44 -13.84
N ALA A 84 -1.85 4.72 -12.89
CA ALA A 84 -1.22 6.03 -12.81
C ALA A 84 -0.79 6.36 -14.24
N THR A 85 -1.37 7.44 -14.77
CA THR A 85 -0.96 8.03 -16.04
C THR A 85 0.54 7.90 -16.14
N GLU A 86 0.97 7.20 -17.18
CA GLU A 86 2.34 7.07 -17.62
C GLU A 86 2.89 8.47 -17.91
N ALA A 87 3.27 9.20 -16.86
CA ALA A 87 4.08 10.40 -16.96
C ALA A 87 5.54 9.98 -17.12
N ALA A 88 5.84 9.28 -18.20
CA ALA A 88 7.18 9.11 -18.76
C ALA A 88 7.14 8.59 -20.21
N ALA A 89 6.23 9.12 -21.03
CA ALA A 89 6.34 9.06 -22.48
C ALA A 89 6.53 10.49 -23.03
N SER A 90 7.70 11.07 -22.77
CA SER A 90 8.25 12.16 -23.58
C SER A 90 9.70 12.40 -23.19
N VAL A 91 10.63 11.92 -24.02
CA VAL A 91 11.49 12.81 -24.79
C VAL A 91 11.91 12.08 -26.07
N ALA A 92 11.47 12.67 -27.19
CA ALA A 92 11.95 12.66 -28.58
C ALA A 92 12.79 11.46 -29.09
#